data_AF-A0A843C448-F1
#
_entry.id   AF-A0A843C448-F1
#
_cell.length_a   1.000
_cell.length_b   1.000
_cell.length_c   1.000
_cell.angle_alpha   90.00
_cell.angle_beta   90.00
_cell.angle_gamma   90.00
#
_symmetry.space_group_name_H-M   'P 1'
#
loop_
_entity.id
_entity.type
_entity.pdbx_description
1 polymer ?
#
loop_
_entity_poly.entity_id
_entity_poly.type
_entity_poly.pdbx_seq_one_letter_code
_entity_poly.pdbx_strand_id
1 'polypeptide(L)'
;MKKVPRWRYVYCIIPSRSEQNFGAIGIKGEEAYTIHYKEIAAVVSNATENRYEILDEGITHQKVVEAVKSDFCLVPMAFVQVSTEADVKTFLSKSYYRLK
;
A
#
# COMPACT_ATOMS: atom_id res chain seq x y z
N MET A 1 -7.90 -21.74 -9.37
CA MET A 1 -7.68 -20.90 -8.17
C MET A 1 -6.59 -19.88 -8.49
N LYS A 2 -6.87 -18.57 -8.40
CA LYS A 2 -5.82 -17.54 -8.56
C LYS A 2 -4.86 -17.63 -7.38
N LYS A 3 -3.57 -17.72 -7.65
CA LYS A 3 -2.51 -17.83 -6.62
C LYS A 3 -2.42 -16.50 -5.88
N VAL A 4 -2.52 -16.51 -4.55
CA VAL A 4 -2.34 -15.29 -3.76
C VAL A 4 -0.90 -14.81 -3.93
N PRO A 5 -0.66 -13.57 -4.39
CA PRO A 5 0.68 -13.07 -4.60
C PRO A 5 1.42 -12.95 -3.27
N ARG A 6 2.68 -13.39 -3.26
CA ARG A 6 3.52 -13.45 -2.06
C ARG A 6 3.90 -12.06 -1.55
N TRP A 7 4.00 -11.09 -2.45
CA TRP A 7 4.53 -9.76 -2.17
C TRP A 7 3.49 -8.69 -2.38
N ARG A 8 3.57 -7.65 -1.55
CA ARG A 8 2.72 -6.46 -1.55
C ARG A 8 3.60 -5.25 -1.78
N TYR A 9 3.24 -4.42 -2.74
CA TYR A 9 3.85 -3.11 -2.90
C TYR A 9 3.14 -2.12 -1.98
N VAL A 10 3.87 -1.37 -1.16
CA VAL A 10 3.33 -0.48 -0.13
C VAL A 10 3.46 0.99 -0.57
N TYR A 11 2.34 1.69 -0.65
CA TYR A 11 2.29 3.09 -1.10
C TYR A 11 2.31 4.08 0.08
N CYS A 12 1.41 3.90 1.02
CA CYS A 12 1.24 4.81 2.15
C CYS A 12 0.51 4.13 3.32
N ILE A 13 0.46 4.83 4.45
CA ILE A 13 -0.29 4.43 5.64
C ILE A 13 -1.37 5.48 5.88
N ILE A 14 -2.59 5.05 6.17
CA ILE A 14 -3.76 5.90 6.41
C ILE A 14 -4.46 5.52 7.71
N PRO A 15 -5.18 6.45 8.35
CA PRO A 15 -6.18 6.11 9.35
C PRO A 15 -7.37 5.47 8.64
N SER A 16 -7.72 4.24 8.99
CA SER A 16 -8.93 3.59 8.50
C SER A 16 -9.32 2.43 9.43
N ARG A 17 -10.62 2.30 9.70
CA ARG A 17 -11.22 1.19 10.46
C ARG A 17 -11.93 0.17 9.57
N SER A 18 -12.13 0.50 8.30
CA SER A 18 -12.85 -0.32 7.34
C SER A 18 -12.01 -0.56 6.10
N GLU A 19 -12.19 -1.72 5.49
CA GLU A 19 -11.54 -2.04 4.22
C GLU A 19 -11.81 -0.95 3.17
N GLN A 20 -10.75 -0.57 2.45
CA GLN A 20 -10.82 0.35 1.33
C GLN A 20 -10.28 -0.36 0.09
N ASN A 21 -10.90 -0.09 -1.05
CA ASN A 21 -10.43 -0.48 -2.38
C ASN A 21 -10.47 0.78 -3.26
N PHE A 22 -9.32 1.11 -3.84
CA PHE A 22 -9.11 2.30 -4.67
C PHE A 22 -9.12 1.96 -6.18
N GLY A 23 -9.46 0.72 -6.52
CA GLY A 23 -9.50 0.20 -7.88
C GLY A 23 -8.13 -0.13 -8.45
N ALA A 24 -8.10 -0.36 -9.76
CA ALA A 24 -6.93 -0.74 -10.55
C ALA A 24 -5.99 0.45 -10.85
N ILE A 25 -5.63 1.20 -9.80
CA ILE A 25 -4.75 2.39 -9.89
C ILE A 25 -3.30 2.09 -9.51
N GLY A 26 -3.01 0.89 -9.02
CA GLY A 26 -1.68 0.47 -8.60
C GLY A 26 -0.70 0.27 -9.76
N ILE A 27 0.56 0.04 -9.42
CA ILE A 27 1.63 -0.29 -10.37
C ILE A 27 1.20 -1.46 -11.25
N LYS A 28 1.46 -1.34 -12.55
CA LYS A 28 1.03 -2.29 -13.60
C LYS A 28 -0.49 -2.53 -13.65
N GLY A 29 -1.30 -1.60 -13.14
CA GLY A 29 -2.76 -1.70 -13.12
C GLY A 29 -3.30 -2.65 -12.05
N GLU A 30 -2.49 -3.01 -11.06
CA GLU A 30 -2.94 -3.85 -9.95
C GLU A 30 -3.94 -3.10 -9.06
N GLU A 31 -4.84 -3.86 -8.43
CA GLU A 31 -5.79 -3.28 -7.48
C GLU A 31 -5.06 -2.75 -6.24
N ALA A 32 -5.32 -1.49 -5.90
CA ALA A 32 -4.87 -0.86 -4.68
C ALA A 32 -5.93 -1.02 -3.59
N TYR A 33 -5.56 -1.64 -2.47
CA TYR A 33 -6.45 -1.97 -1.36
C TYR A 33 -5.72 -1.86 -0.02
N THR A 34 -6.44 -2.05 1.09
CA THR A 34 -5.87 -1.88 2.43
C THR A 34 -5.56 -3.18 3.16
N ILE A 35 -4.42 -3.22 3.86
CA ILE A 35 -4.13 -4.17 4.94
C ILE A 35 -4.23 -3.43 6.28
N HIS A 36 -5.05 -3.95 7.19
CA HIS A 36 -5.43 -3.25 8.43
C HIS A 36 -4.66 -3.70 9.67
N TYR A 37 -4.48 -2.76 10.58
CA TYR A 37 -4.20 -3.01 12.00
C TYR A 37 -4.94 -1.97 12.85
N LYS A 38 -6.04 -2.40 13.49
CA LYS A 38 -6.93 -1.53 14.29
C LYS A 38 -7.41 -0.32 13.48
N GLU A 39 -7.11 0.91 13.89
CA GLU A 39 -7.54 2.16 13.23
C GLU A 39 -6.58 2.68 12.16
N ILE A 40 -5.53 1.94 11.80
CA ILE A 40 -4.64 2.29 10.71
C ILE A 40 -4.56 1.18 9.68
N ALA A 41 -4.26 1.55 8.44
CA ALA A 41 -4.10 0.62 7.35
C ALA A 41 -2.96 1.03 6.42
N ALA A 42 -2.27 0.05 5.86
CA ALA A 42 -1.35 0.26 4.74
C ALA A 42 -2.13 0.13 3.44
N VAL A 43 -1.99 1.10 2.54
CA VAL A 43 -2.46 0.98 1.14
C VAL A 43 -1.41 0.21 0.35
N VAL A 44 -1.82 -0.89 -0.25
CA VAL A 44 -0.95 -1.82 -0.96
C VAL A 44 -1.57 -2.27 -2.29
N SER A 45 -0.75 -2.84 -3.17
CA SER A 45 -1.21 -3.64 -4.30
C SER A 45 -0.47 -4.98 -4.36
N ASN A 46 -0.95 -5.93 -5.15
CA ASN A 46 -0.18 -7.14 -5.44
C ASN A 46 1.16 -6.79 -6.11
N ALA A 47 2.19 -7.55 -5.78
CA ALA A 47 3.47 -7.51 -6.46
C ALA A 47 3.93 -8.94 -6.79
N THR A 48 4.33 -9.15 -8.02
CA THR A 48 4.90 -10.42 -8.52
C THR A 48 6.41 -10.39 -8.62
N GLU A 49 7.01 -9.19 -8.57
CA GLU A 49 8.42 -8.93 -8.84
C GLU A 49 9.02 -7.96 -7.81
N ASN A 50 10.35 -7.88 -7.76
CA ASN A 50 11.10 -6.96 -6.89
C ASN A 50 11.93 -5.94 -7.68
N ARG A 51 11.70 -5.80 -8.99
CA ARG A 51 12.36 -4.82 -9.86
C ARG A 51 11.32 -3.85 -10.40
N TYR A 52 11.63 -2.57 -10.27
CA TYR A 52 10.73 -1.50 -10.67
C TYR A 52 11.42 -0.51 -11.63
N GLU A 53 10.73 -0.15 -12.70
CA GLU A 53 11.04 0.92 -13.64
C GLU A 53 10.90 2.27 -12.93
N ILE A 54 12.00 3.01 -12.78
CA ILE A 54 12.05 4.20 -11.92
C ILE A 54 11.05 5.27 -12.34
N LEU A 55 10.94 5.55 -13.65
CA LEU A 55 10.15 6.68 -14.14
C LEU A 55 8.65 6.36 -14.10
N ASP A 56 8.20 5.36 -14.85
CA ASP A 56 6.78 5.07 -15.03
C ASP A 56 6.11 4.56 -13.74
N GLU A 57 6.77 3.66 -13.04
CA GLU A 57 6.22 3.11 -11.79
C GLU A 57 6.40 4.08 -10.63
N GLY A 58 7.42 4.95 -10.67
CA GLY A 58 7.55 6.08 -9.75
C GLY A 58 6.40 7.09 -9.90
N ILE A 59 6.06 7.45 -11.13
CA ILE A 59 4.88 8.29 -11.43
C ILE A 59 3.60 7.60 -10.96
N THR A 60 3.47 6.29 -11.20
CA THR A 60 2.29 5.53 -10.79
C THR A 60 2.17 5.46 -9.26
N HIS A 61 3.26 5.20 -8.55
CA HIS A 61 3.32 5.26 -7.09
C HIS A 61 2.78 6.61 -6.59
N GLN A 62 3.30 7.71 -7.16
CA GLN A 62 2.90 9.05 -6.75
C GLN A 62 1.42 9.31 -7.02
N LYS A 63 0.89 8.87 -8.16
CA LYS A 63 -0.55 8.99 -8.49
C LYS A 63 -1.45 8.24 -7.49
N VAL A 64 -1.04 7.05 -7.04
CA VAL A 64 -1.80 6.31 -6.01
C VAL A 64 -1.80 7.09 -4.70
N VAL A 65 -0.65 7.59 -4.27
CA VAL A 65 -0.54 8.40 -3.04
C VAL A 65 -1.43 9.65 -3.15
N GLU A 66 -1.44 10.34 -4.29
CA GLU A 66 -2.28 11.52 -4.52
C GLU A 66 -3.78 11.20 -4.54
N ALA A 67 -4.18 10.08 -5.15
CA ALA A 67 -5.57 9.63 -5.14
C ALA A 67 -6.05 9.37 -3.70
N VAL A 68 -5.27 8.63 -2.91
CA VAL A 68 -5.59 8.33 -1.50
C VAL A 68 -5.64 9.61 -0.66
N LYS A 69 -4.77 10.58 -0.93
CA LYS A 69 -4.70 11.86 -0.21
C LYS A 69 -5.98 12.69 -0.33
N SER A 70 -6.80 12.46 -1.36
CA SER A 70 -8.06 13.19 -1.54
C SER A 70 -9.04 12.94 -0.40
N ASP A 71 -9.00 11.75 0.19
CA ASP A 71 -9.93 11.32 1.25
C ASP A 71 -9.25 11.11 2.61
N PHE A 72 -7.92 10.93 2.64
CA PHE A 72 -7.19 10.56 3.85
C PHE A 72 -5.97 11.45 4.12
N CYS A 73 -5.75 11.79 5.40
CA CYS A 73 -4.44 12.23 5.87
C CYS A 73 -3.51 11.00 5.90
N LEU A 74 -2.37 11.06 5.20
CA LEU A 74 -1.53 9.89 4.97
C LEU A 74 -0.07 10.10 5.36
N VAL A 75 0.63 9.01 5.66
CA VAL A 75 2.09 8.94 5.74
C VAL A 75 2.59 8.28 4.45
N PRO A 76 3.28 9.03 3.56
CA PRO A 76 3.80 8.47 2.33
C PRO A 76 4.98 7.54 2.63
N MET A 77 5.03 6.39 1.96
CA MET A 77 6.20 5.51 2.02
C MET A 77 7.17 5.87 0.88
N ALA A 78 8.44 5.54 1.05
CA ALA A 78 9.41 5.68 -0.02
C ALA A 78 9.03 4.81 -1.22
N PHE A 79 9.46 5.21 -2.43
CA PHE A 79 9.33 4.38 -3.63
C PHE A 79 10.10 3.05 -3.45
N VAL A 80 9.59 1.97 -4.07
CA VAL A 80 10.15 0.60 -4.01
C VAL A 80 10.07 -0.02 -2.60
N GLN A 81 8.90 0.08 -1.96
CA GLN A 81 8.61 -0.64 -0.73
C GLN A 81 7.82 -1.90 -1.03
N VAL A 82 8.53 -3.03 -1.17
CA VAL A 82 7.91 -4.35 -1.33
C VAL A 82 8.09 -5.16 -0.06
N SER A 83 6.99 -5.73 0.42
CA SER A 83 6.96 -6.45 1.68
C SER A 83 6.00 -7.64 1.60
N THR A 84 6.02 -8.54 2.59
CA THR A 84 4.98 -9.56 2.72
C THR A 84 3.80 -9.00 3.49
N GLU A 85 2.61 -9.58 3.32
CA GLU A 85 1.44 -9.17 4.12
C GLU A 85 1.69 -9.34 5.64
N ALA A 86 2.42 -10.38 6.05
CA ALA A 86 2.76 -10.61 7.45
C ALA A 86 3.70 -9.53 8.00
N ASP A 87 4.69 -9.10 7.20
CA ASP A 87 5.62 -8.04 7.58
C ASP A 87 4.92 -6.68 7.61
N VAL A 88 4.00 -6.39 6.69
CA VAL A 88 3.15 -5.18 6.73
C VAL A 88 2.34 -5.14 8.02
N LYS A 89 1.65 -6.23 8.38
CA LYS A 89 0.89 -6.32 9.65
C LYS A 89 1.80 -6.12 10.87
N THR A 90 2.98 -6.75 10.85
CA THR A 90 3.98 -6.60 11.91
C THR A 90 4.44 -5.15 12.04
N PHE A 91 4.75 -4.50 10.93
CA PHE A 91 5.15 -3.09 10.91
C PHE A 91 4.05 -2.18 11.46
N LEU A 92 2.81 -2.33 10.99
CA LEU A 92 1.67 -1.54 11.47
C LEU A 92 1.47 -1.72 12.98
N SER A 93 1.53 -2.95 13.48
CA SER A 93 1.39 -3.23 14.92
C SER A 93 2.44 -2.54 15.78
N LYS A 94 3.72 -2.56 15.34
CA LYS A 94 4.83 -1.93 16.07
C LYS A 94 4.80 -0.41 16.01
N SER A 95 4.26 0.14 14.93
CA SER A 95 4.21 1.59 14.70
C SER A 95 2.89 2.23 15.11
N TYR A 96 1.88 1.44 15.49
CA TYR A 96 0.52 1.90 15.75
C TYR A 96 0.43 3.13 16.65
N TYR A 97 1.08 3.12 17.81
CA TYR A 97 1.00 4.26 18.75
C TYR A 97 1.68 5.54 18.26
N ARG A 98 2.56 5.45 17.26
CA ARG A 98 3.18 6.62 16.61
C ARG A 98 2.35 7.16 15.45
N LEU A 99 1.48 6.34 14.86
CA LEU A 99 0.79 6.63 13.61
C LEU A 99 -0.72 6.88 13.79
N LYS A 100 -1.28 6.61 14.97
CA LYS A 100 -2.69 6.86 15.27
C LYS A 100 -2.95 8.31 15.68
#